data_AF-A0A963JI50-F1
#
_entry.id   AF-A0A963JI50-F1
#
_cell.length_a   1.000
_cell.length_b   1.000
_cell.length_c   1.000
_cell.angle_alpha   90.00
_cell.angle_beta   90.00
_cell.angle_gamma   90.00
#
_symmetry.space_group_name_H-M   'P 1'
#
loop_
_entity.id
_entity.type
_entity.pdbx_description
1 polymer ?
#
loop_
_entity_poly.entity_id
_entity_poly.type
_entity_poly.pdbx_seq_one_letter_code
_entity_poly.pdbx_strand_id
1 'polypeptide(L)'
;APERAELAWRLGLALGATNLALLGIGLSAAHPRRATNWNLLFALLSFIVYYNLINVSQAWIAGGRVGMGASLLALHGTALALALALIAWRDHATVWRLLPRRRAG
;
A
#
# COMPACT_ATOMS: atom_id res chain seq x y z
N ALA A 1 -4.91 8.49 -27.08
CA ALA A 1 -5.49 8.28 -25.72
C ALA A 1 -5.34 6.84 -25.22
N PRO A 2 -5.64 5.77 -25.99
CA PRO A 2 -5.49 4.40 -25.49
C PRO A 2 -4.04 4.02 -25.16
N GLU A 3 -3.05 4.58 -25.87
CA GLU A 3 -1.63 4.35 -25.60
C GLU A 3 -1.20 4.86 -24.21
N ARG A 4 -1.77 5.99 -23.76
CA ARG A 4 -1.53 6.53 -22.41
C ARG A 4 -2.20 5.68 -21.34
N ALA A 5 -3.37 5.12 -21.63
CA ALA A 5 -4.07 4.23 -20.71
C ALA A 5 -3.31 2.90 -20.52
N GLU A 6 -2.83 2.31 -21.61
CA GLU A 6 -2.01 1.09 -21.58
C GLU A 6 -0.69 1.33 -20.81
N LEU A 7 -0.01 2.45 -21.06
CA LEU A 7 1.18 2.82 -20.30
C LEU A 7 0.88 3.02 -18.81
N ALA A 8 -0.25 3.67 -18.48
CA ALA A 8 -0.70 3.85 -17.11
C ALA A 8 -0.97 2.50 -16.42
N TRP A 9 -1.54 1.53 -17.13
CA TRP A 9 -1.75 0.18 -16.60
C TRP A 9 -0.43 -0.53 -16.31
N ARG A 10 0.54 -0.50 -17.24
CA ARG A 10 1.87 -1.10 -17.05
C ARG A 10 2.62 -0.50 -15.86
N LEU A 11 2.67 0.83 -15.80
CA LEU A 11 3.26 1.54 -14.67
C LEU A 11 2.48 1.24 -13.38
N GLY A 12 1.16 1.14 -13.48
CA GLY A 12 0.29 0.80 -12.38
C GLY A 12 0.60 -0.56 -11.77
N LEU A 13 0.90 -1.57 -12.59
CA LEU A 13 1.34 -2.88 -12.12
C LEU A 13 2.68 -2.81 -11.39
N ALA A 14 3.67 -2.12 -11.94
CA ALA A 14 4.99 -1.98 -11.32
C ALA A 14 4.91 -1.25 -9.97
N LEU A 15 4.24 -0.10 -9.94
CA LEU A 15 4.03 0.68 -8.72
C LEU A 15 3.14 -0.05 -7.71
N GLY A 16 2.11 -0.75 -8.19
CA GLY A 16 1.22 -1.56 -7.37
C GLY A 16 1.97 -2.69 -6.65
N ALA A 17 2.87 -3.39 -7.34
CA ALA A 17 3.71 -4.41 -6.74
C ALA A 17 4.59 -3.83 -5.61
N THR A 18 5.23 -2.68 -5.84
CA THR A 18 6.04 -2.00 -4.82
C THR A 18 5.19 -1.58 -3.61
N ASN A 19 4.05 -0.94 -3.84
CA ASN A 19 3.18 -0.48 -2.76
C ASN A 19 2.59 -1.64 -1.94
N LEU A 20 2.16 -2.72 -2.58
CA LEU A 20 1.64 -3.90 -1.89
C LEU A 20 2.74 -4.63 -1.11
N ALA A 21 3.97 -4.68 -1.60
CA ALA A 21 5.11 -5.21 -0.85
C ALA A 21 5.38 -4.39 0.42
N LEU A 22 5.38 -3.05 0.32
CA LEU A 22 5.54 -2.16 1.47
C LEU A 22 4.40 -2.30 2.48
N LEU A 23 3.16 -2.34 1.99
CA LEU A 23 1.97 -2.56 2.83
C LEU A 23 2.07 -3.91 3.57
N GLY A 24 2.51 -4.95 2.86
CA GLY A 24 2.75 -6.28 3.42
C GLY A 24 3.76 -6.25 4.57
N ILE A 25 4.87 -5.50 4.43
CA ILE A 25 5.86 -5.32 5.51
C ILE A 25 5.20 -4.72 6.75
N GLY A 26 4.35 -3.70 6.60
CA GLY A 26 3.63 -3.08 7.71
C GLY A 26 2.65 -4.06 8.39
N LEU A 27 1.88 -4.80 7.60
CA LEU A 27 0.84 -5.71 8.06
C LEU A 27 1.37 -7.04 8.64
N SER A 28 2.58 -7.48 8.29
CA SER A 28 3.14 -8.79 8.65
C SER A 28 3.49 -8.98 10.15
N ALA A 29 3.04 -8.08 11.04
CA ALA A 29 3.29 -8.19 12.47
C ALA A 29 2.64 -9.47 13.04
N ALA A 30 3.46 -10.49 13.28
CA ALA A 30 3.03 -11.75 13.85
C ALA A 30 3.05 -11.67 15.38
N HIS A 31 1.88 -11.71 16.02
CA HIS A 31 1.82 -12.09 17.43
C HIS A 31 2.00 -13.61 17.52
N PRO A 32 2.96 -14.15 18.29
CA PRO A 32 3.28 -15.59 18.32
C PRO A 32 2.10 -16.52 18.67
N ARG A 33 1.00 -15.97 19.19
CA ARG A 33 -0.20 -16.69 19.63
C ARG A 33 -1.45 -16.38 18.80
N ARG A 34 -1.36 -15.54 17.76
CA ARG A 34 -2.50 -15.13 16.92
C ARG A 34 -2.29 -15.66 15.50
N ALA A 35 -3.32 -16.28 14.94
CA ALA A 35 -3.24 -16.96 13.65
C ALA A 35 -2.72 -16.04 12.53
N THR A 36 -1.65 -16.50 11.85
CA THR A 36 -1.01 -15.86 10.69
C THR A 36 -1.96 -15.64 9.50
N ASN A 37 -3.08 -16.37 9.41
CA ASN A 37 -4.00 -16.33 8.26
C ASN A 37 -4.63 -14.95 8.00
N TRP A 38 -4.74 -14.09 9.01
CA TRP A 38 -5.28 -12.73 8.80
C TRP A 38 -4.37 -11.89 7.90
N ASN A 39 -3.06 -12.05 7.98
CA ASN A 39 -2.12 -11.28 7.17
C ASN A 39 -2.25 -11.65 5.68
N LEU A 40 -2.44 -12.94 5.39
CA LEU A 40 -2.72 -13.42 4.04
C LEU A 40 -4.05 -12.90 3.51
N LEU A 41 -5.10 -12.94 4.34
CA LEU A 41 -6.41 -12.39 3.96
C LEU A 41 -6.33 -10.89 3.65
N PHE A 42 -5.68 -10.10 4.51
CA PHE A 42 -5.49 -8.67 4.26
C PHE A 42 -4.65 -8.42 3.01
N ALA A 43 -3.56 -9.16 2.80
CA ALA A 43 -2.75 -9.04 1.60
C ALA A 43 -3.57 -9.32 0.33
N LEU A 44 -4.37 -10.39 0.33
CA LEU A 44 -5.24 -10.75 -0.79
C LEU A 44 -6.31 -9.69 -1.05
N LEU A 45 -7.01 -9.23 -0.02
CA LEU A 45 -8.05 -8.19 -0.15
C LEU A 45 -7.45 -6.86 -0.63
N SER A 46 -6.31 -6.45 -0.07
CA SER A 46 -5.57 -5.28 -0.54
C SER A 46 -5.16 -5.42 -2.00
N PHE A 47 -4.64 -6.57 -2.42
CA PHE A 47 -4.33 -6.84 -3.82
C PHE A 47 -5.56 -6.71 -4.72
N ILE A 48 -6.68 -7.36 -4.35
CA ILE A 48 -7.92 -7.32 -5.13
C ILE A 48 -8.39 -5.87 -5.31
N VAL A 49 -8.47 -5.10 -4.21
CA VAL A 49 -8.90 -3.69 -4.28
C VAL A 49 -7.95 -2.88 -5.14
N TYR A 50 -6.63 -2.99 -4.92
CA TYR A 50 -5.64 -2.23 -5.65
C TYR A 50 -5.69 -2.54 -7.16
N TYR A 51 -5.69 -3.81 -7.53
CA TYR A 51 -5.70 -4.25 -8.92
C TYR A 51 -6.95 -3.74 -9.65
N ASN A 52 -8.11 -3.78 -8.99
CA ASN A 52 -9.33 -3.22 -9.55
C ASN A 52 -9.26 -1.70 -9.71
N LEU A 53 -8.65 -0.97 -8.77
CA LEU A 53 -8.45 0.48 -8.90
C LEU A 53 -7.51 0.85 -10.06
N ILE A 54 -6.50 0.02 -10.36
CA ILE A 54 -5.66 0.19 -11.56
C ILE A 54 -6.52 0.07 -12.81
N ASN A 55 -7.36 -0.96 -12.91
CA ASN A 55 -8.23 -1.18 -14.08
C ASN A 55 -9.27 -0.04 -14.24
N VAL A 56 -9.86 0.44 -13.14
CA VAL A 56 -10.78 1.60 -13.18
C VAL A 56 -10.05 2.85 -13.63
N SER A 57 -8.83 3.09 -13.13
CA SER A 57 -8.01 4.23 -13.54
C SER A 57 -7.66 4.16 -15.02
N GLN A 58 -7.28 2.99 -15.54
CA GLN A 58 -7.04 2.77 -16.95
C GLN A 58 -8.28 3.08 -17.79
N ALA A 59 -9.45 2.59 -17.39
CA ALA A 59 -10.71 2.85 -18.09
C ALA A 59 -11.06 4.36 -18.12
N TRP A 60 -10.82 5.08 -17.02
CA TRP A 60 -11.04 6.53 -16.96
C TRP A 60 -10.05 7.32 -17.80
N ILE A 61 -8.79 6.90 -17.87
CA ILE A 61 -7.78 7.51 -18.75
C ILE A 61 -8.12 7.24 -20.22
N ALA A 62 -8.51 6.02 -20.56
CA ALA A 62 -8.93 5.65 -21.91
C ALA A 62 -10.16 6.45 -22.37
N GLY A 63 -11.12 6.65 -21.47
CA GLY A 63 -12.32 7.48 -21.69
C GLY A 63 -12.10 8.99 -21.55
N GLY A 64 -10.86 9.45 -21.32
CA GLY A 64 -10.53 10.88 -21.22
C GLY A 64 -11.08 11.61 -20.00
N ARG A 65 -11.59 10.89 -18.98
CA ARG A 65 -12.17 11.49 -17.76
C ARG A 65 -11.11 12.06 -16.83
N VAL A 66 -9.95 11.41 -16.75
CA VAL A 66 -8.84 11.79 -15.87
C VAL A 66 -7.52 11.70 -16.63
N GLY A 67 -6.60 12.63 -16.36
CA GLY A 67 -5.25 12.59 -16.93
C GLY A 67 -4.38 11.50 -16.29
N MET A 68 -3.53 10.86 -17.09
CA MET A 68 -2.62 9.79 -16.65
C MET A 68 -1.78 10.18 -15.41
N GLY A 69 -1.15 11.35 -15.42
CA GLY A 69 -0.31 11.80 -14.29
C GLY A 69 -1.11 11.97 -13.00
N ALA A 70 -2.30 12.56 -13.08
CA ALA A 70 -3.20 12.73 -11.93
C ALA A 70 -3.67 11.37 -11.39
N SER A 71 -4.08 10.43 -12.27
CA SER A 71 -4.47 9.08 -11.85
C SER A 71 -3.33 8.33 -11.19
N LEU A 72 -2.12 8.38 -11.74
CA LEU A 72 -0.96 7.69 -11.17
C LEU A 72 -0.58 8.27 -9.80
N LEU A 73 -0.51 9.59 -9.68
CA LEU A 73 -0.19 10.24 -8.40
C LEU A 73 -1.28 9.98 -7.36
N ALA A 74 -2.55 10.11 -7.72
CA ALA A 74 -3.66 9.90 -6.80
C ALA A 74 -3.70 8.44 -6.31
N LEU A 75 -3.64 7.45 -7.20
CA LEU A 75 -3.74 6.05 -6.78
C LEU A 75 -2.47 5.56 -6.08
N HIS A 76 -1.29 5.76 -6.68
CA HIS A 76 -0.05 5.20 -6.14
C HIS A 76 0.55 6.05 -5.03
N GLY A 77 0.41 7.37 -5.10
CA GLY A 77 0.88 8.27 -4.05
C GLY A 77 0.10 8.10 -2.75
N THR A 78 -1.23 7.95 -2.81
CA THR A 78 -2.04 7.69 -1.60
C THR A 78 -1.71 6.33 -1.00
N ALA A 79 -1.62 5.27 -1.81
CA ALA A 79 -1.26 3.95 -1.31
C ALA A 79 0.16 3.92 -0.70
N LEU A 80 1.12 4.60 -1.33
CA LEU A 80 2.46 4.76 -0.77
C LEU A 80 2.43 5.49 0.57
N ALA A 81 1.71 6.61 0.65
CA ALA A 81 1.55 7.37 1.88
C ALA A 81 0.93 6.53 3.01
N LEU A 82 -0.10 5.72 2.70
CA LEU A 82 -0.72 4.80 3.64
C LEU A 82 0.25 3.71 4.12
N ALA A 83 1.03 3.12 3.20
CA ALA A 83 2.02 2.11 3.55
C ALA A 83 3.12 2.68 4.46
N LEU A 84 3.65 3.86 4.12
CA LEU A 84 4.66 4.54 4.92
C LEU A 84 4.11 5.00 6.28
N ALA A 85 2.89 5.53 6.34
CA ALA A 85 2.25 5.91 7.58
C ALA A 85 2.03 4.70 8.51
N LEU A 86 1.63 3.55 7.95
CA LEU A 86 1.47 2.31 8.70
C LEU A 86 2.81 1.83 9.28
N ILE A 87 3.88 1.86 8.48
CA ILE A 87 5.23 1.50 8.93
C ILE A 87 5.70 2.45 10.03
N ALA A 88 5.59 3.76 9.82
CA ALA A 88 5.98 4.77 10.79
C ALA A 88 5.22 4.62 12.11
N TRP A 89 3.89 4.44 12.05
CA TRP A 89 3.08 4.22 13.25
C TRP A 89 3.53 2.98 14.03
N ARG A 90 3.89 1.90 13.33
CA ARG A 90 4.43 0.69 13.95
C ARG A 90 5.79 0.92 14.59
N ASP A 91 6.69 1.62 13.91
CA ASP A 91 8.05 1.86 14.39
C ASP A 91 8.07 2.81 15.59
N HIS A 92 7.19 3.80 15.61
CA HIS A 92 7.00 4.60 16.82
C HIS A 92 6.55 3.71 17.99
N ALA A 93 5.61 2.79 17.79
CA ALA A 93 5.16 1.88 18.86
C ALA A 93 6.27 0.97 19.43
N THR A 94 7.32 0.65 18.67
CA THR A 94 8.50 -0.08 19.15
C THR A 94 9.49 0.82 19.89
N VAL A 95 9.70 2.07 19.48
CA VAL A 95 10.64 3.00 20.13
C VAL A 95 10.22 3.35 21.57
N TRP A 96 8.93 3.50 21.87
CA TRP A 96 8.45 3.76 23.25
C TRP A 96 8.74 2.60 24.22
N ARG A 97 9.02 1.38 23.73
CA ARG A 97 9.41 0.23 24.58
C ARG A 97 10.91 0.17 24.89
N LEU A 98 11.74 0.91 24.16
CA LEU A 98 13.20 0.92 24.31
C LEU A 98 13.70 2.02 25.25
N LEU A 99 12.84 2.93 25.71
CA LEU A 99 13.17 3.82 26.82
C LEU A 99 13.42 2.96 28.06
N PRO A 100 14.64 2.96 28.64
CA PRO A 100 14.92 2.21 29.84
C PRO A 100 13.98 2.72 30.91
N ARG A 101 13.14 1.83 31.43
CA ARG A 101 12.43 2.06 32.68
C ARG A 101 13.54 2.31 33.71
N ARG A 102 13.84 3.58 34.00
CA ARG A 102 14.78 3.94 35.05
C ARG A 102 14.26 3.26 36.30
N ARG A 103 14.93 2.18 36.71
CA ARG A 103 14.70 1.54 37.99
C ARG A 103 15.05 2.62 39.01
N ALA A 104 14.04 3.25 39.58
CA ALA A 104 14.20 4.02 40.80
C ALA A 104 14.65 3.02 41.87
N GLY A 105 15.86 3.24 42.39
CA GLY A 105 16.33 2.60 43.60
C GLY A 105 15.68 3.21 44.83
#